data_AF-A0A8S9SEP9-F1
#
_entry.id   AF-A0A8S9SEP9-F1
#
_cell.length_a   1.000
_cell.length_b   1.000
_cell.length_c   1.000
_cell.angle_alpha   90.00
_cell.angle_beta   90.00
_cell.angle_gamma   90.00
#
_symmetry.space_group_name_H-M   'P 1'
#
loop_
_entity.id
_entity.type
_entity.pdbx_description
1 polymer ?
#
loop_
_entity_poly.entity_id
_entity_poly.type
_entity_poly.pdbx_seq_one_letter_code
_entity_poly.pdbx_strand_id
1 'polypeptide(L)'
;MDSSENVQLMGTRNYIRRESALHSEIEALRWAMENMLQHSTCQSFWTDCKELIAMIKEPHAWPSFAIELERIETRQICFPDFKITYVPRAQN
;
A
#
# COMPACT_ATOMS: atom_id res chain seq x y z
N MET A 1 34.16 17.81 40.92
CA MET A 1 32.84 17.26 40.56
C MET A 1 32.52 17.85 39.21
N ASP A 2 32.77 17.09 38.15
CA ASP A 2 32.61 17.54 36.77
C ASP A 2 31.31 16.95 36.24
N SER A 3 30.38 17.84 35.90
CA SER A 3 29.00 17.54 35.56
C SER A 3 28.94 17.06 34.12
N SER A 4 28.90 15.74 33.93
CA SER A 4 28.72 15.13 32.61
C SER A 4 27.33 15.47 32.07
N GLU A 5 27.26 16.49 31.22
CA GLU A 5 26.07 16.84 30.45
C GLU A 5 25.80 15.73 29.43
N ASN A 6 24.77 14.93 29.73
CA ASN A 6 24.27 13.91 28.83
C ASN A 6 23.46 14.61 27.73
N VAL A 7 24.12 14.98 26.62
CA VAL A 7 23.47 15.57 25.45
C VAL A 7 22.61 14.49 24.79
N GLN A 8 21.33 14.46 25.17
CA GLN A 8 20.33 13.59 24.57
C GLN A 8 20.00 14.10 23.16
N LEU A 9 20.70 13.55 22.17
CA LEU A 9 20.44 13.78 20.75
C LEU A 9 19.08 13.17 20.37
N MET A 10 18.00 13.93 20.55
CA MET A 10 16.71 13.60 19.95
C MET A 10 16.82 13.84 18.44
N GLY A 11 16.98 12.75 17.68
CA GLY A 11 16.91 12.78 16.23
C GLY A 11 15.55 13.32 15.80
N THR A 12 15.55 14.46 15.12
CA THR A 12 14.36 15.01 14.46
C THR A 12 13.86 13.97 13.45
N ARG A 13 12.74 13.32 13.76
CA ARG A 13 12.01 12.46 12.83
C ARG A 13 11.55 13.34 11.67
N ASN A 14 12.36 13.41 10.63
CA ASN A 14 11.96 13.97 9.35
C ASN A 14 10.70 13.22 8.94
N TYR A 15 9.53 13.86 9.08
CA TYR A 15 8.35 13.45 8.35
C TYR A 15 8.67 13.73 6.88
N ILE A 16 9.26 12.73 6.22
CA ILE A 16 9.41 12.76 4.77
C ILE A 16 7.99 12.70 4.23
N ARG A 17 7.43 13.88 3.97
CA ARG A 17 6.11 14.14 3.40
C ARG A 17 6.03 13.77 1.91
N ARG A 18 6.74 12.71 1.51
CA ARG A 18 6.57 12.04 0.23
C ARG A 18 6.13 10.63 0.56
N GLU A 19 4.81 10.45 0.61
CA GLU A 19 4.24 9.12 0.42
C GLU A 19 4.90 8.52 -0.83
N SER A 20 5.42 7.30 -0.70
CA SER A 20 6.10 6.64 -1.82
C SER A 20 5.10 6.45 -2.96
N ALA A 21 5.58 6.39 -4.20
CA ALA A 21 4.71 6.07 -5.34
C ALA A 21 3.92 4.78 -5.09
N LEU A 22 4.55 3.78 -4.46
CA LEU A 22 3.89 2.55 -4.03
C LEU A 22 2.77 2.77 -3.02
N HIS A 23 2.93 3.69 -2.06
CA HIS A 23 1.86 4.01 -1.11
C HIS A 23 0.62 4.57 -1.85
N SER A 24 0.82 5.44 -2.84
CA SER A 24 -0.27 5.96 -3.66
C SER A 24 -0.93 4.87 -4.51
N GLU A 25 -0.17 3.93 -5.08
CA GLU A 25 -0.70 2.79 -5.83
C GLU A 25 -1.57 1.87 -4.96
N ILE A 26 -1.12 1.59 -3.73
CA ILE A 26 -1.84 0.78 -2.74
C ILE A 26 -3.15 1.47 -2.35
N GLU A 27 -3.09 2.77 -2.06
CA GLU A 27 -4.27 3.54 -1.67
C GLU A 27 -5.26 3.70 -2.83
N ALA A 28 -4.76 3.84 -4.07
CA ALA A 28 -5.60 3.84 -5.27
C ALA A 28 -6.33 2.51 -5.46
N LEU A 29 -5.65 1.37 -5.27
CA LEU A 29 -6.30 0.06 -5.31
C LEU A 29 -7.34 -0.10 -4.21
N ARG A 30 -7.04 0.31 -2.97
CA ARG A 30 -7.98 0.29 -1.85
C ARG A 30 -9.24 1.10 -2.17
N TRP A 31 -9.06 2.30 -2.69
CA TRP A 31 -10.16 3.18 -3.09
C TRP A 31 -11.00 2.54 -4.21
N ALA A 32 -10.35 1.97 -5.23
CA ALA A 32 -11.05 1.29 -6.32
C ALA A 32 -11.88 0.11 -5.81
N MET A 33 -11.35 -0.70 -4.89
CA MET A 33 -12.09 -1.80 -4.27
C MET A 33 -13.30 -1.29 -3.49
N GLU A 34 -13.15 -0.24 -2.68
CA GLU A 34 -14.27 0.34 -1.94
C GLU A 34 -15.35 0.93 -2.85
N ASN A 35 -14.93 1.57 -3.95
CA ASN A 35 -15.85 2.11 -4.93
C ASN A 35 -16.62 0.99 -5.65
N MET A 36 -15.94 -0.09 -6.03
CA MET A 36 -16.60 -1.24 -6.66
C MET A 36 -17.60 -1.91 -5.71
N LEU A 37 -17.27 -2.09 -4.43
CA LEU A 37 -18.20 -2.66 -3.45
C LEU A 37 -19.51 -1.87 -3.32
N GLN A 38 -19.47 -0.55 -3.54
CA GLN A 38 -20.65 0.31 -3.44
C GLN A 38 -21.45 0.42 -4.73
N HIS A 39 -20.80 0.22 -5.89
CA HIS A 39 -21.38 0.63 -7.18
C HIS A 39 -21.36 -0.46 -8.27
N SER A 40 -20.72 -1.61 -8.06
CA SER A 40 -20.54 -2.62 -9.10
C SER A 40 -20.40 -4.05 -8.56
N THR A 41 -20.56 -5.02 -9.44
CA THR A 41 -20.16 -6.43 -9.21
C THR A 41 -18.78 -6.74 -9.79
N CYS A 42 -18.08 -5.73 -10.34
CA CYS A 42 -16.75 -5.90 -10.91
C CYS A 42 -15.73 -6.29 -9.83
N GLN A 43 -14.96 -7.34 -10.12
CA GLN A 43 -13.90 -7.85 -9.23
C GLN A 43 -12.54 -7.91 -9.93
N SER A 44 -12.46 -7.35 -11.14
CA SER A 44 -11.24 -7.30 -11.95
C SER A 44 -10.65 -5.90 -11.91
N PHE A 45 -9.42 -5.83 -11.43
CA PHE A 45 -8.64 -4.61 -11.27
C PHE A 45 -7.42 -4.67 -12.18
N TRP A 46 -6.99 -3.50 -12.65
CA TRP A 46 -5.82 -3.33 -13.47
C TRP A 46 -4.85 -2.36 -12.81
N THR A 47 -3.56 -2.62 -12.97
CA THR A 47 -2.50 -1.73 -12.50
C THR A 47 -1.30 -1.82 -13.44
N ASP A 48 -0.61 -0.71 -13.64
CA ASP A 48 0.67 -0.65 -14.34
C ASP A 48 1.87 -0.78 -13.39
N CYS A 49 1.62 -1.09 -12.12
CA CYS A 49 2.64 -1.25 -11.09
C CYS A 49 2.89 -2.74 -10.81
N LYS A 50 4.00 -3.27 -11.33
CA LYS A 50 4.41 -4.67 -11.07
C LYS A 50 4.73 -4.92 -9.60
N GLU A 51 5.27 -3.91 -8.91
CA GLU A 51 5.57 -4.00 -7.49
C GLU A 51 4.28 -4.16 -6.68
N LEU A 52 3.22 -3.42 -6.99
CA LEU A 52 1.91 -3.60 -6.34
C LEU A 52 1.41 -5.05 -6.49
N ILE A 53 1.52 -5.63 -7.68
CA ILE A 53 1.14 -7.04 -7.90
C ILE A 53 1.98 -7.99 -7.04
N ALA A 54 3.30 -7.74 -6.93
CA ALA A 54 4.17 -8.54 -6.08
C ALA A 54 3.79 -8.40 -4.59
N MET A 55 3.46 -7.19 -4.14
CA MET A 55 3.03 -6.92 -2.77
C MET A 55 1.72 -7.63 -2.41
N ILE A 56 0.76 -7.67 -3.34
CA ILE A 56 -0.50 -8.38 -3.14
C ILE A 56 -0.29 -9.91 -3.11
N LYS A 57 0.67 -10.44 -3.88
CA LYS A 57 0.96 -11.89 -3.91
C LYS A 57 1.76 -12.37 -2.71
N GLU A 58 2.71 -11.57 -2.25
CA GLU A 58 3.63 -11.92 -1.14
C GLU A 58 3.72 -10.77 -0.13
N PRO A 59 2.63 -10.45 0.59
CA PRO A 59 2.59 -9.28 1.46
C PRO A 59 3.60 -9.34 2.61
N HIS A 60 3.96 -10.54 3.08
CA HIS A 60 4.98 -10.74 4.11
C HIS A 60 6.39 -10.32 3.68
N ALA A 61 6.67 -10.24 2.38
CA ALA A 61 7.95 -9.74 1.87
C ALA A 61 8.09 -8.21 2.00
N TRP A 62 7.01 -7.50 2.34
CA TRP A 62 6.92 -6.05 2.37
C TRP A 62 6.50 -5.51 3.75
N PRO A 63 7.32 -5.72 4.81
CA PRO A 63 6.95 -5.37 6.19
C PRO A 63 6.68 -3.87 6.39
N SER A 64 7.26 -3.01 5.55
CA SER A 64 7.02 -1.56 5.58
C SER A 64 5.60 -1.15 5.17
N PHE A 65 4.84 -2.04 4.54
CA PHE A 65 3.47 -1.81 4.08
C PHE A 65 2.47 -2.80 4.68
N ALA A 66 2.86 -3.48 5.77
CA ALA A 66 2.07 -4.57 6.34
C ALA A 66 0.64 -4.14 6.71
N ILE A 67 0.48 -2.93 7.28
CA ILE A 67 -0.83 -2.41 7.69
C ILE A 67 -1.71 -2.12 6.47
N GLU A 68 -1.14 -1.50 5.44
CA GLU A 68 -1.86 -1.15 4.22
C GLU A 68 -2.26 -2.40 3.44
N LEU A 69 -1.39 -3.41 3.39
CA LEU A 69 -1.67 -4.69 2.74
C LEU A 69 -2.73 -5.50 3.50
N GLU A 70 -2.69 -5.55 4.83
CA GLU A 70 -3.74 -6.20 5.64
C GLU A 70 -5.12 -5.56 5.38
N ARG A 71 -5.18 -4.24 5.22
CA ARG A 71 -6.43 -3.53 4.87
C ARG A 71 -6.95 -3.94 3.50
N ILE A 72 -6.06 -4.15 2.52
CA ILE A 72 -6.44 -4.65 1.19
C ILE A 72 -6.90 -6.11 1.28
N GLU A 73 -6.17 -6.98 1.97
CA GLU A 73 -6.56 -8.39 2.17
C GLU A 73 -7.94 -8.50 2.80
N THR A 74 -8.21 -7.68 3.83
CA THR A 74 -9.54 -7.62 4.47
C THR A 74 -10.63 -7.24 3.47
N ARG A 75 -10.34 -6.34 2.53
CA ARG A 75 -11.28 -5.97 1.46
C ARG A 75 -11.42 -7.09 0.43
N GLN A 76 -10.37 -7.84 0.12
CA GLN A 76 -10.40 -8.97 -0.83
C GLN A 76 -11.39 -10.07 -0.39
N ILE A 77 -11.64 -10.24 0.90
CA ILE A 77 -12.66 -11.18 1.42
C ILE A 77 -14.05 -10.92 0.83
N CYS A 78 -14.35 -9.67 0.46
CA CYS A 78 -15.61 -9.31 -0.18
C CYS A 78 -15.65 -9.58 -1.69
N PHE A 79 -14.55 -10.05 -2.28
CA PHE A 79 -14.38 -10.30 -3.71
C PHE A 79 -14.01 -11.79 -3.94
N PRO A 80 -15.00 -12.70 -4.03
CA PRO A 80 -14.74 -14.13 -4.20
C PRO A 80 -13.95 -14.48 -5.48
N ASP A 81 -14.05 -13.64 -6.51
CA ASP A 81 -13.35 -13.78 -7.79
C ASP A 81 -12.35 -12.64 -8.04
N PHE A 82 -11.69 -12.15 -6.98
CA PHE A 82 -10.71 -11.07 -7.08
C PHE A 82 -9.63 -11.37 -8.13
N LYS A 83 -9.45 -10.44 -9.08
CA LYS A 83 -8.41 -10.50 -10.11
C LYS A 83 -7.69 -9.18 -10.17
N ILE A 84 -6.37 -9.20 -10.10
CA ILE A 84 -5.52 -8.05 -10.39
C ILE A 84 -4.54 -8.40 -11.51
N THR A 85 -4.54 -7.61 -12.59
CA THR A 85 -3.73 -7.88 -13.78
C THR A 85 -2.83 -6.69 -14.11
N TYR A 86 -1.60 -7.01 -14.51
CA TYR A 86 -0.67 -6.01 -15.01
C TYR A 86 -1.12 -5.50 -16.38
N VAL A 87 -1.19 -4.18 -16.54
CA VAL A 87 -1.37 -3.52 -17.83
C VAL A 87 -0.20 -2.56 -18.08
N PRO A 88 0.36 -2.49 -19.29
CA PRO A 88 1.36 -1.47 -19.61
C PRO A 88 0.81 -0.07 -19.36
N ARG A 89 1.65 0.86 -18.85
CA ARG A 89 1.26 2.25 -18.54
C ARG A 89 0.63 3.02 -19.71
N ALA A 90 0.92 2.63 -20.95
CA ALA A 90 0.29 3.20 -22.14
C ALA A 90 -1.20 2.82 -22.29
N GLN A 91 -1.69 1.88 -21.48
CA GLN A 91 -3.04 1.33 -21.49
C GLN A 91 -3.74 1.48 -20.12
N ASN A 92 -3.15 2.25 -19.20
CA ASN A 92 -3.70 2.59 -17.89
C ASN A 92 -4.38 3.97 -17.95
#